data_AF-A0A9D8RGB3-F1
#
_entry.id   AF-A0A9D8RGB3-F1
#
_cell.length_a   1.000
_cell.length_b   1.000
_cell.length_c   1.000
_cell.angle_alpha   90.00
_cell.angle_beta   90.00
_cell.angle_gamma   90.00
#
_symmetry.space_group_name_H-M   'P 1'
#
loop_
_entity.id
_entity.type
_entity.pdbx_description
1 polymer ?
#
loop_
_entity_poly.entity_id
_entity_poly.type
_entity_poly.pdbx_seq_one_letter_code
_entity_poly.pdbx_strand_id
1 'polypeptide(L)'
;MKKSTYRAFVSKELVGLLSIIAVVVLCFSLIINFYYKAEINQFVINCLIGVGTNVIGIIITFVLVQKYLDKSADKKAQDLEKEKILRFHTVFERYYREYEVFVKVLFIPVYERAERLNEPLPENLTIYDFSDIYSETRIANYGNDSAIEKYYFAEENLRKYVIRMLEEINFEYHIDLKNILVDFLKVSMDYHSKSRILELATNEEQLNRTRFLLNNVNKDWEDDFDKGIYDNYISTFIILLKQIKEERKLIGIYKDYISKIND
;
A
#
# COMPACT_ATOMS: atom_id res chain seq x y z
N MET A 1 -9.60 -1.76 18.22
CA MET A 1 -10.42 -1.98 19.44
C MET A 1 -9.93 -1.26 20.72
N LYS A 2 -8.63 -1.10 20.99
CA LYS A 2 -8.13 -0.45 22.23
C LYS A 2 -8.40 1.07 22.36
N LYS A 3 -8.55 1.83 21.25
CA LYS A 3 -8.81 3.29 21.24
C LYS A 3 -10.19 3.66 21.85
N SER A 4 -11.19 2.78 21.71
CA SER A 4 -12.55 2.96 22.27
C SER A 4 -12.60 2.78 23.79
N THR A 5 -11.91 1.75 24.29
CA THR A 5 -11.91 1.41 25.72
C THR A 5 -11.20 2.46 26.57
N TYR A 6 -10.12 3.05 26.06
CA TYR A 6 -9.36 4.09 26.76
C TYR A 6 -10.12 5.43 26.81
N ARG A 7 -10.78 5.83 25.70
CA ARG A 7 -11.67 7.01 25.66
C ARG A 7 -12.85 6.86 26.62
N ALA A 8 -13.46 5.68 26.67
CA ALA A 8 -14.58 5.39 27.57
C ALA A 8 -14.18 5.36 29.06
N PHE A 9 -12.94 4.94 29.37
CA PHE A 9 -12.43 4.91 30.73
C PHE A 9 -12.12 6.32 31.25
N VAL A 10 -11.40 7.12 30.46
CA VAL A 10 -11.06 8.51 30.82
C VAL A 10 -12.30 9.40 30.88
N SER A 11 -13.29 9.19 30.01
CA SER A 11 -14.56 9.93 30.08
C SER A 11 -15.37 9.59 31.33
N LYS A 12 -15.31 8.34 31.82
CA LYS A 12 -16.02 7.92 33.04
C LYS A 12 -15.40 8.51 34.30
N GLU A 13 -14.07 8.51 34.40
CA GLU A 13 -13.38 9.15 35.53
C GLU A 13 -13.60 10.66 35.55
N LEU A 14 -13.65 11.30 34.39
CA LEU A 14 -13.92 12.74 34.27
C LEU A 14 -15.35 13.11 34.66
N VAL A 15 -16.34 12.33 34.20
CA VAL A 15 -17.74 12.50 34.63
C VAL A 15 -17.85 12.25 36.13
N GLY A 16 -17.10 11.29 36.67
CA GLY A 16 -16.99 11.05 38.11
C GLY A 16 -16.46 12.27 38.87
N LEU A 17 -15.38 12.88 38.39
CA LEU A 17 -14.78 14.04 39.06
C LEU A 17 -15.67 15.29 38.96
N LEU A 18 -16.27 15.54 37.80
CA LEU A 18 -17.21 16.65 37.59
C LEU A 18 -18.49 16.47 38.41
N SER A 19 -19.00 15.25 38.55
CA SER A 19 -20.17 14.97 39.38
C SER A 19 -19.87 15.13 40.87
N ILE A 20 -18.68 14.75 41.34
CA ILE A 20 -18.23 15.03 42.72
C ILE A 20 -18.15 16.54 42.97
N ILE A 21 -17.55 17.30 42.06
CA ILE A 21 -17.47 18.77 42.18
C ILE A 21 -18.86 19.39 42.18
N ALA A 22 -19.75 18.96 41.28
CA ALA A 22 -21.12 19.45 41.21
C ALA A 22 -21.91 19.13 42.50
N VAL A 23 -21.73 17.94 43.08
CA VAL A 23 -22.33 17.54 44.36
C VAL A 23 -21.80 18.40 45.49
N VAL A 24 -20.50 18.68 45.55
CA VAL A 24 -19.92 19.55 46.59
C VAL A 24 -20.47 20.97 46.47
N VAL A 25 -20.61 21.51 45.26
CA VAL A 25 -21.20 22.83 45.01
C VAL A 25 -22.69 22.87 45.40
N LEU A 26 -23.45 21.83 45.06
CA LEU A 26 -24.86 21.68 45.45
C LEU A 26 -25.02 21.59 46.97
N CYS A 27 -24.21 20.77 47.64
CA CYS A 27 -24.21 20.66 49.10
C CYS A 27 -23.89 21.99 49.78
N PHE A 28 -22.89 22.74 49.29
CA PHE A 28 -22.60 24.08 49.81
C PHE A 28 -23.76 25.05 49.57
N SER A 29 -24.37 25.05 48.38
CA SER A 29 -25.51 25.92 48.07
C SER A 29 -26.74 25.62 48.94
N LEU A 30 -26.99 24.35 49.26
CA LEU A 30 -28.07 23.92 50.14
C LEU A 30 -27.81 24.31 51.60
N ILE A 31 -26.59 24.14 52.10
CA ILE A 31 -26.20 24.55 53.47
C ILE A 31 -26.37 26.06 53.65
N ILE A 32 -25.98 26.86 52.64
CA ILE A 32 -26.11 28.31 52.66
C ILE A 32 -27.59 28.74 52.64
N ASN A 33 -28.41 28.10 51.81
CA ASN A 33 -29.84 28.40 51.70
C ASN A 33 -30.64 27.98 52.96
N PHE A 34 -30.15 26.97 53.69
CA PHE A 34 -30.75 26.53 54.96
C PHE A 34 -30.40 27.47 56.14
N TYR A 35 -29.21 28.06 56.13
CA TYR A 35 -28.72 28.92 57.22
C TYR A 35 -29.02 30.42 57.06
N TYR A 36 -29.15 30.93 55.84
CA TYR A 36 -29.33 32.37 55.58
C TYR A 36 -30.61 32.63 54.77
N LYS A 37 -31.71 32.85 55.49
CA LYS A 37 -33.03 33.19 54.91
C LYS A 37 -33.27 34.70 54.75
N ALA A 38 -32.23 35.53 54.84
CA ALA A 38 -32.32 36.98 54.69
C ALA A 38 -31.08 37.51 53.95
N GLU A 39 -31.33 38.21 52.84
CA GLU A 39 -30.38 38.93 51.98
C GLU A 39 -29.17 38.12 51.50
N ILE A 40 -29.15 37.78 50.20
CA ILE A 40 -28.01 37.14 49.55
C ILE A 40 -26.79 38.06 49.71
N ASN A 41 -25.90 37.69 50.62
CA ASN A 41 -24.71 38.45 50.96
C ASN A 41 -23.75 38.47 49.75
N GLN A 42 -23.22 39.63 49.39
CA GLN A 42 -22.27 39.82 48.27
C GLN A 42 -21.07 38.86 48.35
N PHE A 43 -20.71 38.45 49.57
CA PHE A 43 -19.72 37.40 49.83
C PHE A 43 -20.06 36.06 49.14
N VAL A 44 -21.32 35.61 49.20
CA VAL A 44 -21.79 34.36 48.58
C VAL A 44 -21.73 34.44 47.06
N ILE A 45 -22.11 35.59 46.49
CA ILE A 45 -22.04 35.83 45.04
C ILE A 45 -20.57 35.77 44.57
N ASN A 46 -19.65 36.43 45.30
CA ASN A 46 -18.23 36.39 44.99
C ASN A 46 -17.62 34.98 45.11
N CYS A 47 -18.04 34.19 46.12
CA CYS A 47 -17.64 32.80 46.24
C CYS A 47 -18.15 31.95 45.08
N LEU A 48 -19.42 32.11 44.67
CA LEU A 48 -20.00 31.39 43.53
C LEU A 48 -19.30 31.75 42.21
N ILE A 49 -19.01 33.03 42.00
CA ILE A 49 -18.26 33.49 40.83
C ILE A 49 -16.85 32.89 40.85
N GLY A 50 -16.13 32.94 41.97
CA GLY A 50 -14.79 32.38 42.10
C GLY A 50 -14.72 30.87 41.86
N VAL A 51 -15.68 30.12 42.40
CA VAL A 51 -15.81 28.67 42.14
C VAL A 51 -16.16 28.43 40.66
N GLY A 52 -17.10 29.19 40.11
CA GLY A 52 -17.51 29.09 38.70
C GLY A 52 -16.35 29.35 37.72
N THR A 53 -15.56 30.41 37.95
CA THR A 53 -14.39 30.71 37.12
C THR A 53 -13.31 29.64 37.21
N ASN A 54 -13.10 29.07 38.39
CA ASN A 54 -12.12 27.98 38.56
C ASN A 54 -12.57 26.69 37.86
N VAL A 55 -13.86 26.33 37.96
CA VAL A 55 -14.41 25.16 37.26
C VAL A 55 -14.31 25.34 35.74
N ILE A 56 -14.64 26.52 35.22
CA ILE A 56 -14.49 26.83 33.79
C ILE A 56 -13.01 26.73 33.37
N GLY A 57 -12.09 27.28 34.16
CA GLY A 57 -10.65 27.18 33.90
C GLY A 57 -10.14 25.74 33.85
N ILE A 58 -10.60 24.88 34.75
CA ILE A 58 -10.27 23.44 34.76
C ILE A 58 -10.81 22.75 33.50
N ILE A 59 -12.07 23.01 33.12
CA ILE A 59 -12.68 22.43 31.92
C ILE A 59 -11.92 22.83 30.67
N ILE A 60 -11.61 24.12 30.50
CA ILE A 60 -10.86 24.62 29.33
C ILE A 60 -9.47 23.99 29.28
N THR A 61 -8.75 23.97 30.40
CA THR A 61 -7.41 23.38 30.47
C THR A 61 -7.45 21.90 30.09
N PHE A 62 -8.43 21.17 30.62
CA PHE A 62 -8.58 19.75 30.31
C PHE A 62 -8.88 19.49 28.83
N VAL A 63 -9.78 20.27 28.22
CA VAL A 63 -10.08 20.18 26.78
C VAL A 63 -8.82 20.43 25.93
N LEU A 64 -8.00 21.42 26.30
CA LEU A 64 -6.74 21.70 25.60
C LEU A 64 -5.72 20.57 25.76
N VAL A 65 -5.58 20.03 26.97
CA VAL A 65 -4.68 18.89 27.24
C VAL A 65 -5.12 17.67 26.45
N GLN A 66 -6.41 17.34 26.42
CA GLN A 66 -6.93 16.22 25.62
C GLN A 66 -6.65 16.43 24.13
N LYS A 67 -6.92 17.63 23.60
CA LYS A 67 -6.63 17.96 22.20
C LYS A 67 -5.15 17.77 21.87
N TYR A 68 -4.25 18.14 22.78
CA TYR A 68 -2.82 17.95 22.61
C TYR A 68 -2.43 16.47 22.64
N LEU A 69 -2.97 15.70 23.59
CA LEU A 69 -2.73 14.26 23.71
C LEU A 69 -3.23 13.49 22.48
N ASP A 70 -4.43 13.80 21.98
CA ASP A 70 -4.99 13.20 20.77
C ASP A 70 -4.11 13.50 19.55
N LYS A 71 -3.69 14.77 19.37
CA LYS A 71 -2.80 15.15 18.27
C LYS A 71 -1.46 14.43 18.35
N SER A 72 -0.91 14.28 19.55
CA SER A 72 0.35 13.55 19.78
C SER A 72 0.20 12.05 19.49
N ALA A 73 -0.91 11.45 19.91
CA ALA A 73 -1.21 10.05 19.65
C ALA A 73 -1.42 9.76 18.16
N ASP A 74 -2.11 10.63 17.43
CA ASP A 74 -2.33 10.49 15.99
C ASP A 74 -1.02 10.66 15.20
N LYS A 75 -0.18 11.64 15.57
CA LYS A 75 1.16 11.76 14.97
C LYS A 75 1.99 10.49 15.19
N LYS A 76 1.98 9.95 16.40
CA LYS A 76 2.68 8.70 16.71
C LYS A 76 2.14 7.52 15.90
N ALA A 77 0.83 7.44 15.69
CA ALA A 77 0.22 6.40 14.87
C ALA A 77 0.65 6.52 13.40
N GLN A 78 0.70 7.74 12.87
CA GLN A 78 1.21 8.02 11.53
C GLN A 78 2.70 7.61 11.38
N ASP A 79 3.54 7.97 12.34
CA ASP A 79 4.96 7.61 12.33
C ASP A 79 5.16 6.08 12.38
N LEU A 80 4.34 5.37 13.17
CA LEU A 80 4.37 3.90 13.23
C LEU A 80 3.92 3.24 11.93
N GLU A 81 2.91 3.80 11.25
CA GLU A 81 2.49 3.32 9.93
C GLU A 81 3.62 3.52 8.90
N LYS A 82 4.21 4.73 8.83
CA LYS A 82 5.36 5.06 7.97
C LYS A 82 6.53 4.10 8.22
N GLU A 83 6.93 3.90 9.47
CA GLU A 83 8.03 2.98 9.82
C GLU A 83 7.74 1.55 9.34
N LYS A 84 6.50 1.08 9.51
CA LYS A 84 6.09 -0.24 9.04
C LYS A 84 6.18 -0.33 7.52
N ILE A 85 5.68 0.67 6.79
CA ILE A 85 5.77 0.74 5.33
C ILE A 85 7.23 0.64 4.87
N LEU A 86 8.13 1.44 5.44
CA LEU A 86 9.56 1.44 5.04
C LEU A 86 10.25 0.10 5.33
N ARG A 87 9.86 -0.57 6.43
CA ARG A 87 10.35 -1.91 6.74
C ARG A 87 9.91 -2.95 5.70
N PHE A 88 8.65 -2.91 5.29
CA PHE A 88 8.15 -3.77 4.22
C PHE A 88 8.79 -3.43 2.87
N HIS A 89 9.00 -2.14 2.59
CA HIS A 89 9.66 -1.69 1.37
C HIS A 89 11.06 -2.31 1.20
N THR A 90 11.83 -2.46 2.29
CA THR A 90 13.16 -3.09 2.25
C THR A 90 13.12 -4.50 1.65
N VAL A 91 12.10 -5.29 2.00
CA VAL A 91 11.94 -6.66 1.50
C VAL A 91 11.23 -6.66 0.14
N PHE A 92 10.31 -5.73 -0.09
CA PHE A 92 9.71 -5.50 -1.41
C PHE A 92 10.79 -5.29 -2.47
N GLU A 93 11.79 -4.44 -2.20
CA GLU A 93 12.91 -4.19 -3.14
C GLU A 93 13.73 -5.45 -3.46
N ARG A 94 13.72 -6.46 -2.59
CA ARG A 94 14.36 -7.75 -2.91
C ARG A 94 13.54 -8.52 -3.94
N TYR A 95 12.24 -8.66 -3.72
CA TYR A 95 11.35 -9.34 -4.67
C TYR A 95 11.24 -8.59 -5.98
N TYR A 96 11.20 -7.25 -5.93
CA TYR A 96 11.20 -6.40 -7.11
C TYR A 96 12.47 -6.57 -7.94
N ARG A 97 13.65 -6.61 -7.31
CA ARG A 97 14.92 -6.85 -8.03
C ARG A 97 14.92 -8.20 -8.76
N GLU A 98 14.41 -9.24 -8.11
CA GLU A 98 14.26 -10.56 -8.73
C GLU A 98 13.29 -10.51 -9.93
N TYR A 99 12.11 -9.90 -9.74
CA TYR A 99 11.14 -9.66 -10.81
C TYR A 99 11.77 -8.90 -11.99
N GLU A 100 12.45 -7.79 -11.73
CA GLU A 100 13.06 -6.95 -12.74
C GLU A 100 14.14 -7.70 -13.53
N VAL A 101 14.96 -8.51 -12.88
CA VAL A 101 15.93 -9.38 -13.56
C VAL A 101 15.22 -10.29 -14.56
N PHE A 102 14.16 -10.98 -14.15
CA PHE A 102 13.50 -11.92 -15.06
C PHE A 102 12.67 -11.24 -16.15
N VAL A 103 12.10 -10.07 -15.88
CA VAL A 103 11.56 -9.21 -16.94
C VAL A 103 12.64 -8.91 -17.98
N LYS A 104 13.84 -8.49 -17.58
CA LYS A 104 14.94 -8.24 -18.53
C LYS A 104 15.29 -9.48 -19.35
N VAL A 105 15.31 -10.66 -18.74
CA VAL A 105 15.61 -11.92 -19.43
C VAL A 105 14.58 -12.24 -20.52
N LEU A 106 13.31 -11.86 -20.32
CA LEU A 106 12.28 -12.06 -21.35
C LEU A 106 12.53 -11.27 -22.63
N PHE A 107 13.10 -10.07 -22.49
CA PHE A 107 13.23 -9.10 -23.59
C PHE A 107 14.64 -9.01 -24.17
N ILE A 108 15.66 -9.49 -23.45
CA ILE A 108 17.04 -9.48 -23.93
C ILE A 108 17.31 -10.84 -24.60
N PRO A 109 17.72 -10.84 -25.89
CA PRO A 109 18.09 -12.06 -26.58
C PRO A 109 19.18 -12.84 -25.85
N VAL A 110 19.12 -14.18 -25.90
CA VAL A 110 19.99 -15.06 -25.08
C VAL A 110 21.47 -14.74 -25.24
N TYR A 111 21.90 -14.38 -26.45
CA TYR A 111 23.30 -14.08 -26.78
C TYR A 111 23.79 -12.74 -26.23
N GLU A 112 22.90 -11.82 -25.85
CA GLU A 112 23.26 -10.48 -25.34
C GLU A 112 23.11 -10.36 -23.81
N ARG A 113 22.51 -11.36 -23.15
CA ARG A 113 22.18 -11.30 -21.71
C ARG A 113 23.40 -11.06 -20.82
N ALA A 114 24.56 -11.62 -21.15
CA ALA A 114 25.78 -11.46 -20.37
C ALA A 114 26.22 -10.00 -20.23
N GLU A 115 25.98 -9.19 -21.27
CA GLU A 115 26.43 -7.80 -21.34
C GLU A 115 25.31 -6.84 -20.91
N ARG A 116 24.06 -7.13 -21.30
CA ARG A 116 22.94 -6.19 -21.16
C ARG A 116 22.08 -6.36 -19.91
N LEU A 117 22.23 -7.44 -19.13
CA LEU A 117 21.41 -7.64 -17.91
C LEU A 117 21.63 -6.55 -16.85
N ASN A 118 22.81 -5.94 -16.83
CA ASN A 118 23.15 -4.84 -15.92
C ASN A 118 22.61 -3.49 -16.40
N GLU A 119 22.17 -3.38 -17.65
CA GLU A 119 21.62 -2.15 -18.21
C GLU A 119 20.15 -1.95 -17.79
N PRO A 120 19.66 -0.70 -17.73
CA PRO A 120 18.23 -0.46 -17.57
C PRO A 120 17.46 -1.04 -18.77
N LEU A 121 16.30 -1.65 -18.49
CA LEU A 121 15.44 -2.17 -19.53
C LEU A 121 14.87 -1.01 -20.36
N PRO A 122 14.85 -1.09 -21.70
CA PRO A 122 14.27 -0.04 -22.54
C PRO A 122 12.83 0.28 -22.14
N GLU A 123 12.45 1.55 -22.30
CA GLU A 123 11.06 1.99 -22.07
C GLU A 123 10.12 1.47 -23.16
N ASN A 124 10.63 1.37 -24.38
CA ASN A 124 9.87 0.95 -25.57
C ASN A 124 9.93 -0.56 -25.79
N LEU A 125 9.39 -1.33 -24.85
CA LEU A 125 9.23 -2.77 -25.00
C LEU A 125 8.20 -3.10 -26.09
N THR A 126 8.55 -4.03 -26.96
CA THR A 126 7.71 -4.50 -28.06
C THR A 126 7.49 -6.01 -27.97
N ILE A 127 6.53 -6.52 -28.75
CA ILE A 127 6.24 -7.96 -28.80
C ILE A 127 7.36 -8.78 -29.46
N TYR A 128 8.14 -8.16 -30.34
CA TYR A 128 9.29 -8.78 -31.01
C TYR A 128 10.39 -9.18 -30.02
N ASP A 129 10.50 -8.44 -28.92
CA ASP A 129 11.48 -8.66 -27.89
C ASP A 129 11.25 -9.99 -27.14
N PHE A 130 10.07 -10.63 -27.28
CA PHE A 130 9.79 -11.97 -26.73
C PHE A 130 10.31 -13.13 -27.59
N SER A 131 11.15 -12.89 -28.61
CA SER A 131 11.64 -13.94 -29.51
C SER A 131 12.35 -15.12 -28.80
N ASP A 132 12.90 -14.87 -27.60
CA ASP A 132 13.63 -15.83 -26.78
C ASP A 132 12.92 -16.19 -25.45
N ILE A 133 11.60 -15.96 -25.36
CA ILE A 133 10.79 -16.17 -24.15
C ILE A 133 10.86 -17.59 -23.55
N TYR A 134 11.04 -18.61 -24.41
CA TYR A 134 11.15 -20.02 -23.98
C TYR A 134 12.60 -20.51 -23.86
N SER A 135 13.57 -19.68 -24.21
CA SER A 135 14.96 -20.04 -24.10
C SER A 135 15.38 -20.06 -22.63
N GLU A 136 16.34 -20.92 -22.29
CA GLU A 136 16.92 -21.00 -20.94
C GLU A 136 17.36 -19.62 -20.46
N THR A 137 17.16 -19.31 -19.18
CA THR A 137 17.56 -18.00 -18.61
C THR A 137 19.04 -17.66 -18.81
N ARG A 138 19.91 -18.67 -18.68
CA ARG A 138 21.38 -18.55 -18.66
C ARG A 138 21.91 -17.52 -17.64
N ILE A 139 21.23 -17.40 -16.51
CA ILE A 139 21.72 -16.62 -15.36
C ILE A 139 22.35 -17.57 -14.34
N ALA A 140 23.57 -17.24 -13.89
CA ALA A 140 24.23 -17.96 -12.81
C ALA A 140 23.32 -18.06 -11.57
N ASN A 141 23.22 -19.25 -10.97
CA ASN A 141 22.40 -19.60 -9.80
C ASN A 141 20.90 -19.87 -10.02
N TYR A 142 20.36 -19.75 -11.24
CA TYR A 142 18.92 -19.96 -11.48
C TYR A 142 18.55 -21.23 -12.26
N GLY A 143 19.52 -22.07 -12.59
CA GLY A 143 19.29 -23.37 -13.24
C GLY A 143 18.91 -23.27 -14.72
N ASN A 144 18.36 -24.35 -15.27
CA ASN A 144 18.05 -24.49 -16.70
C ASN A 144 16.59 -24.17 -17.03
N ASP A 145 15.81 -23.63 -16.09
CA ASP A 145 14.42 -23.28 -16.35
C ASP A 145 14.33 -22.19 -17.43
N SER A 146 13.22 -22.20 -18.16
CA SER A 146 12.97 -21.21 -19.22
C SER A 146 12.79 -19.80 -18.65
N ALA A 147 13.08 -18.79 -19.46
CA ALA A 147 12.93 -17.39 -19.06
C ALA A 147 11.52 -17.07 -18.55
N ILE A 148 10.50 -17.61 -19.22
CA ILE A 148 9.10 -17.39 -18.86
C ILE A 148 8.69 -18.06 -17.55
N GLU A 149 9.20 -19.25 -17.25
CA GLU A 149 8.94 -19.92 -15.96
C GLU A 149 9.52 -19.12 -14.80
N LYS A 150 10.76 -18.61 -14.95
CA LYS A 150 11.38 -17.79 -13.91
C LYS A 150 10.70 -16.44 -13.73
N TYR A 151 10.27 -15.81 -14.82
CA TYR A 151 9.44 -14.60 -14.72
C TYR A 151 8.19 -14.85 -13.89
N TYR A 152 7.40 -15.89 -14.22
CA TYR A 152 6.17 -16.18 -13.47
C TYR A 152 6.43 -16.58 -12.02
N PHE A 153 7.56 -17.22 -11.73
CA PHE A 153 7.95 -17.51 -10.35
C PHE A 153 8.24 -16.22 -9.56
N ALA A 154 8.99 -15.29 -10.15
CA ALA A 154 9.35 -14.03 -9.50
C ALA A 154 8.15 -13.08 -9.36
N GLU A 155 7.31 -12.97 -10.40
CA GLU A 155 6.05 -12.23 -10.36
C GLU A 155 5.15 -12.77 -9.24
N GLU A 156 4.98 -14.09 -9.13
CA GLU A 156 4.14 -14.69 -8.11
C GLU A 156 4.65 -14.41 -6.69
N ASN A 157 5.98 -14.43 -6.49
CA ASN A 157 6.60 -14.09 -5.21
C ASN A 157 6.38 -12.61 -4.85
N LEU A 158 6.57 -11.71 -5.80
CA LEU A 158 6.32 -10.27 -5.61
C LEU A 158 4.84 -10.03 -5.25
N ARG A 159 3.93 -10.66 -5.98
CA ARG A 159 2.48 -10.58 -5.75
C ARG A 159 2.09 -11.09 -4.36
N LYS A 160 2.57 -12.26 -3.97
CA LYS A 160 2.36 -12.81 -2.61
C LYS A 160 2.86 -11.85 -1.54
N TYR A 161 3.99 -11.18 -1.78
CA TYR A 161 4.52 -10.19 -0.85
C TYR A 161 3.66 -8.91 -0.78
N VAL A 162 3.14 -8.43 -1.91
CA VAL A 162 2.20 -7.30 -1.95
C VAL A 162 0.90 -7.62 -1.20
N ILE A 163 0.34 -8.84 -1.36
CA ILE A 163 -0.82 -9.29 -0.57
C ILE A 163 -0.51 -9.20 0.92
N ARG A 164 0.65 -9.72 1.34
CA ARG A 164 1.09 -9.66 2.73
C ARG A 164 1.22 -8.22 3.25
N MET A 165 1.73 -7.30 2.43
CA MET A 165 1.77 -5.87 2.78
C MET A 165 0.36 -5.32 3.06
N LEU A 166 -0.60 -5.63 2.20
CA LEU A 166 -2.00 -5.20 2.34
C LEU A 166 -2.70 -5.80 3.57
N GLU A 167 -2.35 -7.02 3.96
CA GLU A 167 -2.90 -7.68 5.14
C GLU A 167 -2.29 -7.17 6.45
N GLU A 168 -0.98 -6.91 6.46
CA GLU A 168 -0.28 -6.56 7.68
C GLU A 168 -0.26 -5.06 7.97
N ILE A 169 -0.24 -4.20 6.95
CA ILE A 169 -0.16 -2.74 7.15
C ILE A 169 -1.58 -2.17 7.24
N ASN A 170 -1.86 -1.46 8.33
CA ASN A 170 -3.08 -0.66 8.43
C ASN A 170 -2.83 0.68 7.75
N PHE A 171 -3.30 0.84 6.51
CA PHE A 171 -3.15 2.07 5.72
C PHE A 171 -4.20 3.12 6.12
N GLU A 172 -4.07 3.68 7.33
CA GLU A 172 -4.97 4.73 7.82
C GLU A 172 -4.54 6.11 7.31
N TYR A 173 -3.23 6.35 7.24
CA TYR A 173 -2.62 7.62 6.85
C TYR A 173 -2.03 7.60 5.43
N HIS A 174 -1.75 6.41 4.87
CA HIS A 174 -1.20 6.24 3.51
C HIS A 174 -2.15 5.47 2.58
N ILE A 175 -3.40 5.93 2.44
CA ILE A 175 -4.44 5.29 1.62
C ILE A 175 -4.04 5.22 0.15
N ASP A 176 -3.37 6.24 -0.39
CA ASP A 176 -2.94 6.25 -1.78
C ASP A 176 -1.96 5.11 -2.08
N LEU A 177 -1.06 4.79 -1.14
CA LEU A 177 -0.17 3.64 -1.25
C LEU A 177 -0.94 2.32 -1.30
N LYS A 178 -1.97 2.18 -0.48
CA LYS A 178 -2.87 1.02 -0.52
C LYS A 178 -3.50 0.87 -1.90
N ASN A 179 -3.99 1.95 -2.49
CA ASN A 179 -4.62 1.92 -3.82
C ASN A 179 -3.63 1.47 -4.90
N ILE A 180 -2.40 2.01 -4.89
CA ILE A 180 -1.33 1.59 -5.81
C ILE A 180 -1.07 0.08 -5.72
N LEU A 181 -0.95 -0.45 -4.50
CA LEU A 181 -0.71 -1.88 -4.26
C LEU A 181 -1.90 -2.75 -4.70
N VAL A 182 -3.13 -2.29 -4.48
CA VAL A 182 -4.34 -2.98 -4.92
C VAL A 182 -4.44 -3.01 -6.44
N ASP A 183 -4.13 -1.89 -7.11
CA ASP A 183 -4.17 -1.81 -8.56
C ASP A 183 -3.08 -2.69 -9.20
N PHE A 184 -1.90 -2.80 -8.57
CA PHE A 184 -0.89 -3.78 -8.97
C PHE A 184 -1.44 -5.21 -8.92
N LEU A 185 -2.12 -5.58 -7.84
CA LEU A 185 -2.72 -6.92 -7.72
C LEU A 185 -3.81 -7.17 -8.77
N LYS A 186 -4.65 -6.17 -9.07
CA LYS A 186 -5.67 -6.31 -10.14
C LYS A 186 -5.03 -6.61 -11.47
N VAL A 187 -4.05 -5.81 -11.88
CA VAL A 187 -3.33 -6.00 -13.16
C VAL A 187 -2.69 -7.40 -13.21
N SER A 188 -1.98 -7.79 -12.15
CA SER A 188 -1.30 -9.09 -12.09
C SER A 188 -2.26 -10.29 -12.12
N MET A 189 -3.50 -10.14 -11.63
CA MET A 189 -4.50 -11.21 -11.61
C MET A 189 -5.42 -11.22 -12.85
N ASP A 190 -5.73 -10.06 -13.42
CA ASP A 190 -6.71 -9.93 -14.51
C ASP A 190 -6.21 -10.57 -15.81
N TYR A 191 -4.90 -10.56 -16.05
CA TYR A 191 -4.28 -11.10 -17.26
C TYR A 191 -3.87 -12.57 -17.09
N HIS A 192 -4.86 -13.47 -16.97
CA HIS A 192 -4.65 -14.93 -16.90
C HIS A 192 -4.12 -15.53 -18.23
N SER A 193 -2.85 -15.29 -18.54
CA SER A 193 -2.13 -15.84 -19.70
C SER A 193 -1.18 -16.99 -19.34
N LYS A 194 -0.86 -17.14 -18.03
CA LYS A 194 0.19 -18.05 -17.52
C LYS A 194 0.08 -19.49 -17.99
N SER A 195 -1.07 -20.14 -17.77
CA SER A 195 -1.24 -21.56 -18.13
C SER A 195 -1.00 -21.79 -19.61
N ARG A 196 -1.60 -20.93 -20.45
CA ARG A 196 -1.49 -21.01 -21.90
C ARG A 196 -0.07 -20.78 -22.40
N ILE A 197 0.63 -19.77 -21.87
CA ILE A 197 2.01 -19.50 -22.29
C ILE A 197 2.94 -20.65 -21.89
N LEU A 198 2.77 -21.23 -20.71
CA LEU A 198 3.59 -22.35 -20.24
C LEU A 198 3.32 -23.64 -21.01
N GLU A 199 2.08 -23.92 -21.40
CA GLU A 199 1.74 -25.10 -22.22
C GLU A 199 2.47 -25.11 -23.57
N LEU A 200 2.63 -23.94 -24.20
CA LEU A 200 3.34 -23.79 -25.47
C LEU A 200 4.85 -24.08 -25.38
N ALA A 201 5.42 -24.07 -24.16
CA ALA A 201 6.85 -24.35 -23.93
C ALA A 201 7.23 -25.82 -24.19
N THR A 202 6.25 -26.72 -24.25
CA THR A 202 6.46 -28.18 -24.20
C THR A 202 6.64 -28.85 -25.58
N ASN A 203 6.41 -28.12 -26.67
CA ASN A 203 6.45 -28.66 -28.03
C ASN A 203 7.38 -27.84 -28.94
N GLU A 204 8.49 -28.42 -29.41
CA GLU A 204 9.50 -27.75 -30.24
C GLU A 204 8.93 -27.15 -31.54
N GLU A 205 7.93 -27.80 -32.16
CA GLU A 205 7.23 -27.27 -33.32
C GLU A 205 6.45 -25.99 -32.96
N GLN A 206 5.78 -25.98 -31.80
CA GLN A 206 5.07 -24.81 -31.31
C GLN A 206 6.00 -23.69 -30.87
N LEU A 207 7.18 -24.02 -30.31
CA LEU A 207 8.23 -23.05 -30.00
C LEU A 207 8.70 -22.34 -31.27
N ASN A 208 9.04 -23.10 -32.32
CA ASN A 208 9.49 -22.55 -33.59
C ASN A 208 8.40 -21.73 -34.29
N ARG A 209 7.15 -22.21 -34.24
CA ARG A 209 5.99 -21.45 -34.71
C ARG A 209 5.80 -20.15 -33.93
N THR A 210 5.96 -20.18 -32.61
CA THR A 210 5.82 -18.98 -31.77
C THR A 210 6.87 -17.95 -32.09
N ARG A 211 8.15 -18.35 -32.20
CA ARG A 211 9.23 -17.44 -32.63
C ARG A 211 8.94 -16.83 -33.99
N PHE A 212 8.49 -17.65 -34.95
CA PHE A 212 8.13 -17.18 -36.27
C PHE A 212 6.98 -16.15 -36.21
N LEU A 213 5.89 -16.46 -35.49
CA LEU A 213 4.75 -15.56 -35.38
C LEU A 213 5.10 -14.23 -34.70
N LEU A 214 5.81 -14.27 -33.56
CA LEU A 214 6.22 -13.07 -32.83
C LEU A 214 7.12 -12.16 -33.67
N ASN A 215 8.03 -12.72 -34.46
CA ASN A 215 8.91 -11.97 -35.36
C ASN A 215 8.18 -11.38 -36.58
N ASN A 216 6.98 -11.86 -36.91
CA ASN A 216 6.20 -11.42 -38.06
C ASN A 216 4.92 -10.66 -37.68
N VAL A 217 4.75 -10.30 -36.40
CA VAL A 217 3.66 -9.42 -35.96
C VAL A 217 3.76 -8.06 -36.69
N ASN A 218 2.63 -7.45 -37.05
CA ASN A 218 2.61 -6.15 -37.71
C ASN A 218 3.14 -5.05 -36.75
N LYS A 219 3.75 -3.99 -37.29
CA LYS A 219 4.22 -2.86 -36.48
C LYS A 219 3.07 -2.16 -35.76
N ASP A 220 1.88 -2.15 -36.36
CA ASP A 220 0.64 -1.57 -35.82
C ASP A 220 -0.15 -2.57 -34.95
N TRP A 221 0.55 -3.44 -34.21
CA TRP A 221 -0.07 -4.53 -33.46
C TRP A 221 -1.03 -4.11 -32.36
N GLU A 222 -0.89 -2.89 -31.82
CA GLU A 222 -1.82 -2.36 -30.83
C GLU A 222 -3.21 -2.16 -31.43
N ASP A 223 -3.28 -1.50 -32.58
CA ASP A 223 -4.53 -1.28 -33.33
C ASP A 223 -5.13 -2.60 -33.83
N ASP A 224 -4.29 -3.52 -34.30
CA ASP A 224 -4.73 -4.81 -34.80
C ASP A 224 -5.26 -5.72 -33.68
N PHE A 225 -4.69 -5.63 -32.47
CA PHE A 225 -5.19 -6.33 -31.29
C PHE A 225 -6.55 -5.80 -30.85
N ASP A 226 -6.73 -4.48 -30.79
CA ASP A 226 -7.99 -3.86 -30.38
C ASP A 226 -9.12 -4.13 -31.38
N LYS A 227 -8.78 -4.35 -32.66
CA LYS A 227 -9.71 -4.81 -33.71
C LYS A 227 -9.97 -6.32 -33.69
N GLY A 228 -9.31 -7.08 -32.82
CA GLY A 228 -9.45 -8.54 -32.73
C GLY A 228 -8.87 -9.30 -33.93
N ILE A 229 -7.86 -8.74 -34.61
CA ILE A 229 -7.26 -9.33 -35.81
C ILE A 229 -6.33 -10.49 -35.48
N TYR A 230 -5.67 -10.44 -34.31
CA TYR A 230 -4.77 -11.49 -33.89
C TYR A 230 -5.52 -12.73 -33.40
N ASP A 231 -4.98 -13.89 -33.76
CA ASP A 231 -5.45 -15.14 -33.20
C ASP A 231 -5.24 -15.19 -31.69
N ASN A 232 -5.88 -16.16 -31.05
CA ASN A 232 -5.77 -16.34 -29.61
C ASN A 232 -4.32 -16.66 -29.15
N TYR A 233 -3.42 -17.07 -30.05
CA TYR A 233 -2.02 -17.37 -29.73
C TYR A 233 -1.21 -16.08 -29.55
N ILE A 234 -1.13 -15.23 -30.58
CA ILE A 234 -0.41 -13.94 -30.52
C ILE A 234 -1.04 -13.02 -29.46
N SER A 235 -2.37 -13.02 -29.36
CA SER A 235 -3.12 -12.27 -28.35
C SER A 235 -2.65 -12.55 -26.92
N THR A 236 -2.21 -13.78 -26.64
CA THR A 236 -1.73 -14.16 -25.30
C THR A 236 -0.41 -13.47 -24.94
N PHE A 237 0.51 -13.33 -25.91
CA PHE A 237 1.78 -12.62 -25.70
C PHE A 237 1.58 -11.10 -25.67
N ILE A 238 0.63 -10.57 -26.46
CA ILE A 238 0.24 -9.16 -26.38
C ILE A 238 -0.31 -8.83 -24.99
N ILE A 239 -1.15 -9.70 -24.43
CA ILE A 239 -1.68 -9.58 -23.08
C ILE A 239 -0.55 -9.57 -22.04
N LEU A 240 0.42 -10.50 -22.14
CA LEU A 240 1.59 -10.52 -21.25
C LEU A 240 2.40 -9.22 -21.34
N LEU A 241 2.62 -8.69 -22.54
CA LEU A 241 3.32 -7.41 -22.74
C LEU A 241 2.57 -6.25 -22.06
N LYS A 242 1.25 -6.17 -22.25
CA LYS A 242 0.40 -5.14 -21.63
C LYS A 242 0.45 -5.26 -20.09
N GLN A 243 0.38 -6.48 -19.55
CA GLN A 243 0.52 -6.75 -18.12
C GLN A 243 1.86 -6.22 -17.58
N ILE A 244 2.99 -6.64 -18.16
CA ILE A 244 4.33 -6.25 -17.71
C ILE A 244 4.49 -4.73 -17.74
N LYS A 245 4.02 -4.06 -18.81
CA LYS A 245 4.10 -2.60 -18.94
C LYS A 245 3.34 -1.91 -17.80
N GLU A 246 2.11 -2.33 -17.52
CA GLU A 246 1.30 -1.70 -16.48
C GLU A 246 1.81 -2.02 -15.07
N GLU A 247 2.26 -3.25 -14.81
CA GLU A 247 2.93 -3.62 -13.54
C GLU A 247 4.16 -2.74 -13.28
N ARG A 248 5.04 -2.57 -14.28
CA ARG A 248 6.22 -1.71 -14.17
C ARG A 248 5.85 -0.26 -13.87
N LYS A 249 4.82 0.26 -14.55
CA LYS A 249 4.32 1.62 -14.31
C LYS A 249 3.81 1.79 -12.88
N LEU A 250 3.01 0.86 -12.38
CA LEU A 250 2.49 0.88 -11.01
C LEU A 250 3.61 0.77 -9.97
N ILE A 251 4.64 -0.05 -10.23
CA ILE A 251 5.82 -0.12 -9.37
C ILE A 251 6.61 1.20 -9.39
N GLY A 252 6.70 1.88 -10.54
CA GLY A 252 7.26 3.22 -10.62
C GLY A 252 6.53 4.21 -9.71
N ILE A 253 5.20 4.25 -9.80
CA ILE A 253 4.36 5.10 -8.93
C ILE A 253 4.53 4.74 -7.45
N TYR A 254 4.63 3.45 -7.12
CA TYR A 254 4.94 2.98 -5.78
C TYR A 254 6.29 3.53 -5.29
N LYS A 255 7.35 3.42 -6.08
CA LYS A 255 8.69 3.91 -5.72
C LYS A 255 8.72 5.42 -5.51
N ASP A 256 8.02 6.17 -6.36
CA ASP A 256 7.86 7.62 -6.22
C ASP A 256 7.07 8.00 -4.97
N TYR A 257 6.13 7.17 -4.55
CA TYR A 257 5.43 7.36 -3.28
C TYR A 257 6.35 7.08 -2.10
N ILE A 258 7.11 5.98 -2.14
CA ILE A 258 8.04 5.61 -1.08
C ILE A 258 9.12 6.69 -0.87
N SER A 259 9.67 7.27 -1.94
CA SER A 259 10.65 8.35 -1.81
C SER A 259 10.08 9.56 -1.08
N LYS A 260 8.87 10.01 -1.46
CA LYS A 260 8.16 11.13 -0.82
C LYS A 260 7.90 10.94 0.67
N ILE A 261 7.64 9.71 1.10
CA ILE A 261 7.42 9.43 2.52
C ILE A 261 8.72 9.14 3.25
N ASN A 262 9.83 8.88 2.57
CA ASN A 262 11.12 8.65 3.21
C ASN A 262 11.85 9.96 3.52
N ASP A 263 11.61 11.00 2.71
CA ASP A 263 11.99 12.39 2.96
C ASP A 263 11.28 12.97 4.23
#